data_AF-A0A2S6FXP2-F1
#
_entry.id   AF-A0A2S6FXP2-F1
#
_cell.length_a   1.000
_cell.length_b   1.000
_cell.length_c   1.000
_cell.angle_alpha   90.00
_cell.angle_beta   90.00
_cell.angle_gamma   90.00
#
_symmetry.space_group_name_H-M   'P 1'
#
loop_
_entity.id
_entity.type
_entity.pdbx_description
1 polymer ?
#
loop_
_entity_poly.entity_id
_entity_poly.type
_entity_poly.pdbx_seq_one_letter_code
_entity_poly.pdbx_strand_id
1 'polypeptide(L)'
;MSNLWGDVKKIEEDIETLEKFKIDILMMIDFPLWNRLTNAMEGVCKCYINFIKNENELGILEDLYDEEKYRQIRKLEILNDMEEIKSNIKVYIKDRNEILKDFSEEKIKEFQDVYIKISELDQKRFQIMQLINMKYE
;
A
#
# COMPACT_ATOMS: atom_id res chain seq x y z
N MET A 1 -15.29 -12.51 -22.65
CA MET A 1 -14.39 -11.34 -22.51
C MET A 1 -15.05 -10.14 -21.80
N SER A 2 -16.23 -10.26 -21.16
CA SER A 2 -16.92 -9.13 -20.50
C SER A 2 -16.64 -8.95 -19.00
N ASN A 3 -16.01 -9.92 -18.32
CA ASN A 3 -15.92 -9.88 -16.85
C ASN A 3 -14.78 -8.99 -16.33
N LEU A 4 -13.59 -9.05 -16.95
CA LEU A 4 -12.40 -8.31 -16.48
C LEU A 4 -12.55 -6.79 -16.61
N TRP A 5 -13.18 -6.31 -17.68
CA TRP A 5 -13.50 -4.89 -17.83
C TRP A 5 -14.55 -4.42 -16.81
N GLY A 6 -15.51 -5.30 -16.46
CA GLY A 6 -16.45 -5.04 -15.37
C GLY A 6 -15.75 -4.94 -14.02
N ASP A 7 -14.77 -5.82 -13.76
CA ASP A 7 -13.96 -5.80 -12.54
C ASP A 7 -13.13 -4.51 -12.43
N VAL A 8 -12.52 -4.04 -13.52
CA VAL A 8 -11.78 -2.76 -13.56
C VAL A 8 -12.71 -1.59 -13.20
N LYS A 9 -13.89 -1.52 -13.83
CA LYS A 9 -14.84 -0.44 -13.57
C LYS A 9 -15.30 -0.43 -12.11
N LYS A 10 -15.57 -1.60 -11.53
CA LYS A 10 -15.94 -1.70 -10.12
C LYS A 10 -14.82 -1.22 -9.20
N ILE A 11 -13.57 -1.57 -9.51
CA ILE A 11 -12.41 -1.11 -8.75
C ILE A 11 -12.28 0.43 -8.83
N GLU A 12 -12.52 1.03 -10.00
CA GLU A 12 -12.51 2.49 -10.15
C GLU A 12 -13.60 3.17 -9.31
N GLU A 13 -14.81 2.62 -9.29
CA GLU A 13 -15.92 3.11 -8.45
C GLU A 13 -15.61 2.99 -6.95
N ASP A 14 -14.99 1.88 -6.52
CA ASP A 14 -14.55 1.68 -5.14
C ASP A 14 -13.44 2.68 -4.74
N ILE A 15 -12.47 2.94 -5.63
CA ILE A 15 -11.41 3.94 -5.40
C ILE A 15 -12.01 5.34 -5.29
N GLU A 16 -12.94 5.71 -6.18
CA GLU A 16 -13.57 7.03 -6.14
C GLU A 16 -14.33 7.27 -4.82
N THR A 17 -14.98 6.22 -4.31
CA THR A 17 -15.67 6.26 -3.01
C THR A 17 -14.68 6.49 -1.86
N LEU A 18 -13.55 5.78 -1.87
CA LEU A 18 -12.51 5.94 -0.85
C LEU A 18 -11.80 7.30 -0.93
N GLU A 19 -11.59 7.84 -2.12
CA GLU A 19 -11.02 9.19 -2.31
C GLU A 19 -11.94 10.28 -1.76
N LYS A 20 -13.26 10.14 -1.92
CA LYS A 20 -14.22 11.05 -1.26
C LYS A 20 -14.11 10.96 0.26
N PHE A 21 -14.01 9.76 0.80
CA PHE A 21 -13.83 9.57 2.23
C PHE A 21 -12.49 10.15 2.73
N LYS A 22 -11.42 10.05 1.95
CA LYS A 22 -10.13 10.72 2.22
C LYS A 22 -10.29 12.24 2.36
N ILE A 23 -11.09 12.85 1.49
CA ILE A 23 -11.40 14.29 1.56
C ILE A 23 -12.19 14.60 2.83
N ASP A 24 -13.22 13.82 3.16
CA ASP A 24 -14.02 14.00 4.38
C ASP A 24 -13.15 13.94 5.65
N ILE A 25 -12.15 13.05 5.66
CA ILE A 25 -11.15 12.96 6.73
C ILE A 25 -10.30 14.22 6.81
N LEU A 26 -9.76 14.67 5.67
CA LEU A 26 -8.94 15.89 5.63
C LEU A 26 -9.71 17.10 6.12
N MET A 27 -11.01 17.19 5.84
CA MET A 27 -11.88 18.25 6.35
C MET A 27 -12.01 18.29 7.88
N MET A 28 -11.66 17.21 8.60
CA MET A 28 -11.58 17.17 10.06
C MET A 28 -10.25 17.70 10.62
N ILE A 29 -9.29 18.01 9.75
CA ILE A 29 -7.92 18.40 10.08
C ILE A 29 -7.69 19.85 9.66
N ASP A 30 -6.88 20.58 10.43
CA ASP A 30 -6.47 21.92 10.06
C ASP A 30 -5.79 21.94 8.68
N PHE A 31 -6.28 22.80 7.79
CA PHE A 31 -5.81 22.90 6.40
C PHE A 31 -4.28 22.95 6.24
N PRO A 32 -3.50 23.69 7.05
CA PRO A 32 -2.03 23.70 6.95
C PRO A 32 -1.37 22.33 7.15
N LEU A 33 -2.05 21.39 7.82
CA LEU A 33 -1.53 20.05 8.11
C LEU A 33 -1.90 19.01 7.04
N TRP A 34 -2.78 19.33 6.10
CA TRP A 34 -3.27 18.37 5.10
C TRP A 34 -2.16 17.72 4.29
N ASN A 35 -1.23 18.51 3.77
CA ASN A 35 -0.11 18.01 2.99
C ASN A 35 0.82 17.12 3.84
N ARG A 36 1.09 17.53 5.08
CA ARG A 36 1.94 16.75 6.00
C ARG A 36 1.28 15.42 6.34
N LEU A 37 -0.03 15.42 6.61
CA LEU A 37 -0.80 14.21 6.89
C LEU A 37 -0.87 13.28 5.68
N THR A 38 -1.15 13.83 4.50
CA THR A 38 -1.19 13.07 3.25
C THR A 38 0.15 12.39 2.99
N ASN A 39 1.26 13.14 3.09
CA ASN A 39 2.60 12.60 2.93
C ASN A 39 2.92 11.51 3.97
N ALA A 40 2.51 11.69 5.23
CA ALA A 40 2.70 10.69 6.28
C ALA A 40 1.91 9.41 5.98
N MET A 41 0.64 9.52 5.59
CA MET A 41 -0.20 8.37 5.27
C MET A 41 0.27 7.63 4.03
N GLU A 42 0.63 8.34 2.96
CA GLU A 42 1.22 7.75 1.75
C GLU A 42 2.55 7.07 2.04
N GLY A 43 3.40 7.66 2.90
CA GLY A 43 4.64 7.06 3.36
C GLY A 43 4.42 5.77 4.14
N VAL A 44 3.48 5.76 5.09
CA VAL A 44 3.07 4.54 5.82
C VAL A 44 2.57 3.47 4.85
N CYS A 45 1.68 3.83 3.94
CA CYS A 45 1.11 2.92 2.95
C CYS A 45 2.19 2.30 2.05
N LYS A 46 3.11 3.12 1.52
CA LYS A 46 4.22 2.66 0.69
C LYS A 46 5.13 1.69 1.44
N CYS A 47 5.50 2.00 2.68
CA CYS A 47 6.28 1.10 3.52
C CYS A 47 5.56 -0.23 3.76
N TYR A 48 4.27 -0.18 4.11
CA TYR A 48 3.46 -1.36 4.36
C TYR A 48 3.36 -2.29 3.14
N ILE A 49 3.10 -1.72 1.96
CA ILE A 49 3.01 -2.47 0.70
C ILE A 49 4.35 -3.11 0.33
N ASN A 50 5.44 -2.38 0.46
CA ASN A 50 6.77 -2.93 0.18
C ASN A 50 7.11 -4.06 1.15
N PHE A 51 6.68 -3.93 2.40
CA PHE A 51 6.84 -5.00 3.40
C PHE A 51 6.10 -6.26 2.99
N ILE A 52 4.82 -6.15 2.58
CA ILE A 52 4.04 -7.29 2.10
C ILE A 52 4.66 -7.92 0.86
N LYS A 53 5.18 -7.12 -0.08
CA LYS A 53 5.86 -7.66 -1.28
C LYS A 53 7.08 -8.50 -0.90
N ASN A 54 7.89 -8.01 0.03
CA ASN A 54 9.05 -8.72 0.53
C ASN A 54 8.66 -10.00 1.29
N GLU A 55 7.60 -9.94 2.10
CA GLU A 55 7.06 -11.11 2.81
C GLU A 55 6.53 -12.19 1.83
N ASN A 56 5.81 -11.77 0.79
CA ASN A 56 5.34 -12.66 -0.27
C ASN A 56 6.51 -13.30 -1.02
N GLU A 57 7.53 -12.52 -1.39
CA GLU A 57 8.72 -13.04 -2.08
C GLU A 57 9.45 -14.08 -1.21
N LEU A 58 9.61 -13.80 0.10
CA LEU A 58 10.16 -14.77 1.05
C LEU A 58 9.39 -16.10 1.06
N GLY A 59 8.06 -16.03 0.99
CA GLY A 59 7.17 -17.19 1.00
C GLY A 59 7.28 -18.08 -0.24
N ILE A 60 7.77 -17.55 -1.37
CA ILE A 60 7.90 -18.27 -2.65
C ILE A 60 9.36 -18.44 -3.09
N LEU A 61 10.34 -18.14 -2.22
CA LEU A 61 11.76 -18.23 -2.58
C LEU A 61 12.18 -19.62 -3.07
N GLU A 62 11.56 -20.67 -2.52
CA GLU A 62 11.83 -22.06 -2.92
C GLU A 62 11.39 -22.33 -4.36
N ASP A 63 10.31 -21.68 -4.81
CA ASP A 63 9.79 -21.82 -6.18
C ASP A 63 10.53 -20.94 -7.19
N LEU A 64 11.16 -19.84 -6.74
CA LEU A 64 11.83 -18.87 -7.61
C LEU A 64 13.28 -19.25 -7.96
N TYR A 65 13.95 -20.00 -7.10
CA TYR A 65 15.38 -20.30 -7.25
C TYR A 65 15.65 -21.77 -6.98
N ASP A 66 16.20 -22.47 -7.99
CA ASP A 66 16.56 -23.89 -7.88
C ASP A 66 17.77 -24.13 -6.96
N GLU A 67 18.76 -23.24 -6.99
CA GLU A 67 20.00 -23.41 -6.20
C GLU A 67 19.89 -22.77 -4.81
N GLU A 68 20.24 -23.56 -3.78
CA GLU A 68 20.25 -23.13 -2.39
C GLU A 68 21.12 -21.89 -2.15
N LYS A 69 22.25 -21.78 -2.84
CA LYS A 69 23.16 -20.64 -2.71
C LYS A 69 22.46 -19.32 -3.08
N TYR A 70 21.71 -19.30 -4.18
CA TYR A 70 20.99 -18.09 -4.63
C TYR A 70 19.81 -17.78 -3.71
N ARG A 71 19.09 -18.80 -3.22
CA ARG A 71 18.03 -18.61 -2.20
C ARG A 71 18.56 -17.91 -0.95
N GLN A 72 19.69 -18.36 -0.41
CA GLN A 72 20.25 -17.77 0.81
C GLN A 72 20.73 -16.33 0.60
N ILE A 73 21.34 -16.02 -0.54
CA ILE A 73 21.73 -14.64 -0.89
C ILE A 73 20.49 -13.76 -0.95
N ARG A 74 19.47 -14.16 -1.72
CA ARG A 74 18.26 -13.36 -1.91
C ARG A 74 17.48 -13.19 -0.60
N LYS A 75 17.40 -14.24 0.23
CA LYS A 75 16.79 -14.17 1.56
C LYS A 75 17.45 -13.10 2.43
N LEU A 76 18.78 -13.02 2.44
CA LEU A 76 19.50 -12.01 3.21
C LEU A 76 19.21 -10.59 2.71
N GLU A 77 19.18 -10.40 1.38
CA GLU A 77 18.80 -9.11 0.78
C GLU A 77 17.39 -8.68 1.21
N ILE A 78 16.40 -9.57 1.06
CA ILE A 78 15.01 -9.25 1.41
C ILE A 78 14.88 -8.92 2.91
N LEU A 79 15.56 -9.67 3.79
CA LEU A 79 15.54 -9.39 5.23
C LEU A 79 16.16 -8.02 5.55
N ASN A 80 17.25 -7.64 4.89
CA ASN A 80 17.84 -6.31 5.05
C ASN A 80 16.88 -5.21 4.57
N ASP A 81 16.23 -5.40 3.43
CA ASP A 81 15.24 -4.46 2.89
C ASP A 81 14.06 -4.30 3.86
N MET A 82 13.58 -5.39 4.46
CA MET A 82 12.50 -5.37 5.45
C MET A 82 12.89 -4.57 6.71
N GLU A 83 14.14 -4.70 7.18
CA GLU A 83 14.63 -3.90 8.31
C GLU A 83 14.75 -2.41 7.95
N GLU A 84 15.18 -2.08 6.73
CA GLU A 84 15.19 -0.70 6.25
C GLU A 84 13.77 -0.10 6.20
N ILE A 85 12.79 -0.86 5.68
CA ILE A 85 11.38 -0.46 5.65
C ILE A 85 10.85 -0.20 7.06
N LYS A 86 11.15 -1.08 8.03
CA LYS A 86 10.77 -0.89 9.45
C LYS A 86 11.43 0.34 10.08
N SER A 87 12.61 0.73 9.62
CA SER A 87 13.25 1.98 10.07
C SER A 87 12.54 3.20 9.48
N ASN A 88 12.30 3.18 8.17
CA ASN A 88 11.72 4.30 7.42
C ASN A 88 10.28 4.60 7.84
N ILE A 89 9.47 3.56 8.10
CA ILE A 89 8.06 3.73 8.49
C ILE A 89 7.89 4.51 9.81
N LYS A 90 8.88 4.46 10.72
CA LYS A 90 8.82 5.14 12.02
C LYS A 90 8.68 6.65 11.87
N VAL A 91 9.34 7.24 10.87
CA VAL A 91 9.29 8.69 10.61
C VAL A 91 7.86 9.10 10.25
N TYR A 92 7.23 8.36 9.34
CA TYR A 92 5.86 8.63 8.91
C TYR A 92 4.83 8.36 10.01
N ILE A 93 5.00 7.29 10.80
CA ILE A 93 4.12 6.99 11.94
C ILE A 93 4.20 8.11 12.99
N LYS A 94 5.41 8.61 13.27
CA LYS A 94 5.60 9.71 14.22
C LYS A 94 4.86 10.97 13.75
N ASP A 95 5.03 11.36 12.50
CA ASP A 95 4.38 12.53 11.92
C ASP A 95 2.84 12.38 11.91
N ARG A 96 2.33 11.21 11.51
CA ARG A 96 0.90 10.90 11.57
C ARG A 96 0.35 11.05 12.99
N ASN A 97 1.02 10.45 13.98
CA ASN A 97 0.58 10.48 15.37
C ASN A 97 0.63 11.88 15.97
N GLU A 98 1.58 12.71 15.56
CA GLU A 98 1.66 14.10 15.99
C GLU A 98 0.46 14.92 15.47
N ILE A 99 0.11 14.74 14.20
CA ILE A 99 -1.02 15.44 13.56
C ILE A 99 -2.36 14.95 14.10
N LEU A 100 -2.51 13.65 14.29
CA LEU A 100 -3.76 13.01 14.70
C LEU A 100 -3.84 12.74 16.21
N LYS A 101 -3.01 13.40 17.03
CA LYS A 101 -2.91 13.14 18.48
C LYS A 101 -4.24 13.25 19.25
N ASP A 102 -5.18 14.02 18.72
CA ASP A 102 -6.50 14.27 19.33
C ASP A 102 -7.58 13.29 18.83
N PHE A 103 -7.23 12.39 17.90
CA PHE A 103 -8.12 11.35 17.38
C PHE A 103 -7.94 10.04 18.15
N SER A 104 -9.00 9.23 18.22
CA SER A 104 -8.90 7.88 18.78
C SER A 104 -8.06 6.96 17.89
N GLU A 105 -7.42 5.95 18.48
CA GLU A 105 -6.64 4.96 17.72
C GLU A 105 -7.47 4.25 16.64
N GLU A 106 -8.74 3.95 16.94
CA GLU A 106 -9.67 3.36 15.97
C GLU A 106 -9.90 4.28 14.77
N LYS A 107 -10.03 5.59 15.00
CA LYS A 107 -10.21 6.57 13.93
C LYS A 107 -8.94 6.74 13.09
N ILE A 108 -7.78 6.76 13.74
CA ILE A 108 -6.47 6.79 13.06
C ILE A 108 -6.30 5.54 12.19
N LYS A 109 -6.70 4.37 12.70
CA LYS A 109 -6.65 3.11 11.95
C LYS A 109 -7.58 3.14 10.75
N GLU A 110 -8.84 3.56 10.94
CA GLU A 110 -9.81 3.73 9.86
C GLU A 110 -9.24 4.63 8.74
N PHE A 111 -8.59 5.73 9.11
CA PHE A 111 -7.97 6.64 8.14
C PHE A 111 -6.84 5.97 7.38
N GLN A 112 -5.95 5.27 8.07
CA GLN A 112 -4.84 4.57 7.42
C GLN A 112 -5.35 3.46 6.49
N ASP A 113 -6.37 2.72 6.91
CA ASP A 113 -6.93 1.60 6.15
C ASP A 113 -7.49 2.07 4.80
N VAL A 114 -8.01 3.31 4.72
CA VAL A 114 -8.46 3.92 3.46
C VAL A 114 -7.31 4.09 2.47
N TYR A 115 -6.18 4.65 2.92
CA TYR A 115 -5.00 4.83 2.07
C TYR A 115 -4.44 3.48 1.59
N ILE A 116 -4.37 2.50 2.49
CA ILE A 116 -3.91 1.14 2.15
C ILE A 116 -4.83 0.53 1.09
N LYS A 117 -6.15 0.59 1.30
CA LYS A 117 -7.14 -0.03 0.41
C LYS A 117 -7.17 0.62 -0.98
N ILE A 118 -7.01 1.94 -1.07
CA ILE A 118 -6.84 2.63 -2.37
C ILE A 118 -5.64 2.04 -3.11
N SER A 119 -4.50 1.92 -2.44
CA SER A 119 -3.28 1.45 -3.08
C SER A 119 -3.33 -0.04 -3.47
N GLU A 120 -3.97 -0.89 -2.68
CA GLU A 120 -4.25 -2.28 -3.03
C GLU A 120 -5.15 -2.39 -4.26
N LEU A 121 -6.21 -1.58 -4.32
CA LEU A 121 -7.14 -1.53 -5.45
C LEU A 121 -6.44 -1.03 -6.72
N ASP A 122 -5.59 0.00 -6.63
CA ASP A 122 -4.78 0.49 -7.76
C ASP A 122 -3.85 -0.60 -8.32
N GLN A 123 -3.17 -1.35 -7.43
CA GLN A 123 -2.33 -2.47 -7.86
C GLN A 123 -3.12 -3.56 -8.55
N LYS A 124 -4.29 -3.92 -7.99
CA LYS A 124 -5.18 -4.91 -8.58
C LYS A 124 -5.71 -4.45 -9.93
N ARG A 125 -6.10 -3.18 -10.07
CA ARG A 125 -6.51 -2.58 -11.35
C ARG A 125 -5.41 -2.72 -12.39
N PHE A 126 -4.19 -2.36 -12.01
CA PHE A 126 -3.03 -2.43 -12.90
C PHE A 126 -2.76 -3.87 -13.38
N GLN A 127 -2.78 -4.84 -12.47
CA GLN A 127 -2.59 -6.26 -12.81
C GLN A 127 -3.67 -6.78 -13.79
N ILE A 128 -4.95 -6.43 -13.56
CA ILE A 128 -6.04 -6.82 -14.47
C ILE A 128 -5.84 -6.17 -15.84
N MET A 129 -5.45 -4.89 -15.89
CA MET A 129 -5.17 -4.20 -17.15
C MET A 129 -4.03 -4.85 -17.94
N GLN A 130 -2.96 -5.29 -17.27
CA GLN A 130 -1.89 -6.05 -17.92
C GLN A 130 -2.42 -7.36 -18.54
N LEU A 131 -3.25 -8.11 -17.81
CA LEU A 131 -3.85 -9.36 -18.32
C LEU A 131 -4.80 -9.13 -19.50
N ILE A 132 -5.52 -8.02 -19.52
CA ILE A 132 -6.36 -7.63 -20.66
C ILE A 132 -5.48 -7.38 -21.87
N ASN A 133 -4.39 -6.62 -21.72
CA ASN A 133 -3.50 -6.24 -22.81
C ASN A 133 -2.67 -7.42 -23.34
N MET A 134 -2.29 -8.38 -22.49
CA MET A 134 -1.61 -9.61 -22.90
C MET A 134 -2.46 -10.54 -23.79
N LYS A 135 -3.79 -10.38 -23.81
CA LYS A 135 -4.66 -11.17 -24.69
C LYS A 135 -4.69 -10.66 -26.14
N TYR A 136 -3.98 -9.57 -26.44
CA TYR A 136 -3.92 -8.95 -27.76
C TYR A 136 -2.56 -9.11 -28.45
N GLU A 137 -1.65 -9.90 -27.90
CA GLU A 137 -0.43 -10.41 -28.56
C GLU A 137 -0.61 -11.89 -28.95
#